data_AF-A0A7W5HSF8-F1
#
_entry.id   AF-A0A7W5HSF8-F1
#
_cell.length_a   1.000
_cell.length_b   1.000
_cell.length_c   1.000
_cell.angle_alpha   90.00
_cell.angle_beta   90.00
_cell.angle_gamma   90.00
#
_symmetry.space_group_name_H-M   'P 1'
#
loop_
_entity.id
_entity.type
_entity.pdbx_description
1 polymer ?
#
loop_
_entity_poly.entity_id
_entity_poly.type
_entity_poly.pdbx_seq_one_letter_code
_entity_poly.pdbx_strand_id
1 'polypeptide(L)'
;MSRTTAYHRLPPDTHPACHEQVRNEVIMKIRELAKHWEENAKGRLTDTGYTIRLDVEAAARLAAIIEMYPKRHPEELLGELIGAALEELEASFPYVKGSTVVATDEEGDPLYEDVGPTPRFLALSRRHLHDLSGDNDKQKH
;
A
#
# COMPACT_ATOMS: atom_id res chain seq x y z
N MET A 1 50.35 -10.05 46.51
CA MET A 1 50.29 -11.48 46.16
C MET A 1 49.28 -11.66 45.04
N SER A 2 49.69 -12.36 44.00
CA SER A 2 49.12 -12.41 42.66
C SER A 2 47.98 -13.42 42.45
N ARG A 3 47.17 -13.17 41.40
CA ARG A 3 46.57 -14.07 40.36
C ARG A 3 45.10 -13.66 40.15
N THR A 4 44.72 -13.01 39.03
CA THR A 4 44.53 -13.51 37.65
C THR A 4 43.55 -14.67 37.53
N THR A 5 42.51 -14.46 36.69
CA THR A 5 41.59 -15.38 35.96
C THR A 5 40.15 -14.86 36.13
N ALA A 6 39.30 -14.62 35.14
CA ALA A 6 39.39 -14.63 33.69
C ALA A 6 38.20 -13.82 33.13
N TYR A 7 38.43 -13.20 31.98
CA TYR A 7 37.43 -12.58 31.13
C TYR A 7 36.42 -13.61 30.62
N HIS A 8 35.14 -13.44 30.97
CA HIS A 8 34.05 -13.97 30.16
C HIS A 8 32.76 -13.17 30.36
N ARG A 9 32.53 -12.18 29.50
CA ARG A 9 31.18 -11.92 28.97
C ARG A 9 31.28 -11.24 27.61
N LEU A 10 30.95 -12.05 26.61
CA LEU A 10 30.70 -11.68 25.22
C LEU A 10 29.41 -10.83 25.09
N PRO A 11 29.22 -10.16 23.94
CA PRO A 11 28.53 -8.87 23.79
C PRO A 11 27.00 -8.92 23.96
N PRO A 12 26.34 -7.75 24.06
CA PRO A 12 24.88 -7.68 24.06
C PRO A 12 24.34 -8.27 22.77
N ASP A 13 23.65 -9.40 22.88
CA ASP A 13 22.87 -9.92 21.76
C ASP A 13 21.89 -8.84 21.36
N THR A 14 22.21 -8.34 20.18
CA THR A 14 21.52 -7.32 19.44
C THR A 14 20.14 -7.89 19.19
N HIS A 15 19.12 -7.31 19.83
CA HIS A 15 17.75 -7.50 19.39
C HIS A 15 17.76 -7.32 17.87
N PRO A 16 17.38 -8.33 17.07
CA PRO A 16 17.10 -8.08 15.68
C PRO A 16 15.97 -7.06 15.70
N ALA A 17 16.31 -5.86 15.23
CA ALA A 17 15.39 -4.79 14.98
C ALA A 17 14.12 -5.42 14.39
N CYS A 18 13.02 -5.28 15.13
CA CYS A 18 11.71 -5.26 14.51
C CYS A 18 11.74 -4.08 13.55
N HIS A 19 12.29 -4.31 12.36
CA HIS A 19 11.96 -3.57 11.16
C HIS A 19 10.52 -3.99 10.82
N GLU A 20 9.59 -3.59 11.69
CA GLU A 20 8.25 -3.23 11.27
C GLU A 20 8.49 -2.02 10.38
N GLN A 21 8.86 -2.30 9.13
CA GLN A 21 8.87 -1.33 8.06
C GLN A 21 7.40 -0.94 7.93
N VAL A 22 7.00 0.05 8.72
CA VAL A 22 5.83 0.88 8.46
C VAL A 22 6.11 1.39 7.06
N ARG A 23 5.58 0.70 6.05
CA ARG A 23 5.51 1.25 4.71
C ARG A 23 4.64 2.48 4.91
N ASN A 24 5.29 3.63 5.00
CA ASN A 24 4.66 4.89 4.68
C ASN A 24 3.98 4.66 3.33
N GLU A 25 2.68 4.48 3.38
CA GLU A 25 1.82 4.47 2.22
C GLU A 25 1.87 5.92 1.73
N VAL A 26 2.85 6.17 0.85
CA VAL A 26 2.94 7.44 0.15
C VAL A 26 1.74 7.44 -0.77
N ILE A 27 0.68 8.15 -0.36
CA ILE A 27 -0.49 8.43 -1.17
C ILE A 27 0.00 9.10 -2.45
N MET A 28 0.07 8.36 -3.57
CA MET A 28 0.63 8.86 -4.81
C MET A 28 -0.51 9.30 -5.73
N LYS A 29 -0.52 10.59 -6.05
CA LYS A 29 -1.49 11.11 -7.01
C LYS A 29 -1.22 10.51 -8.38
N ILE A 30 -2.25 10.27 -9.20
CA ILE A 30 -2.11 9.70 -10.56
C ILE A 30 -1.06 10.42 -11.43
N ARG A 31 -0.91 11.74 -11.24
CA ARG A 31 0.10 12.58 -11.92
C ARG A 31 1.55 12.27 -11.51
N GLU A 32 1.76 11.69 -10.33
CA GLU A 32 3.07 11.33 -9.78
C GLU A 32 3.50 9.93 -10.24
N LEU A 33 2.58 9.09 -10.71
CA LEU A 33 2.90 7.81 -11.34
C LEU A 33 3.84 7.97 -12.54
N ALA A 34 3.58 8.96 -13.41
CA ALA A 34 4.42 9.17 -14.60
C ALA A 34 5.88 9.43 -14.22
N LYS A 35 6.12 10.16 -13.14
CA LYS A 35 7.45 10.42 -12.60
C LYS A 35 8.02 9.18 -11.88
N HIS A 36 7.18 8.47 -11.13
CA HIS A 36 7.57 7.22 -10.49
C HIS A 36 8.00 6.16 -11.52
N TRP A 37 7.32 6.09 -12.67
CA TRP A 37 7.68 5.20 -13.78
C TRP A 37 9.07 5.47 -14.35
N GLU A 38 9.51 6.71 -14.33
CA GLU A 38 10.87 7.07 -14.75
C GLU A 38 11.93 6.64 -13.72
N GLU A 39 11.57 6.58 -12.44
CA GLU A 39 12.53 6.44 -11.33
C GLU A 39 12.57 5.03 -10.69
N ASN A 40 11.46 4.28 -10.63
CA ASN A 40 11.37 2.99 -9.94
C ASN A 40 10.41 2.01 -10.65
N ALA A 41 10.81 0.73 -10.72
CA ALA A 41 10.09 -0.29 -11.49
C ALA A 41 10.11 -1.65 -10.79
N LYS A 42 9.53 -1.80 -9.58
CA LYS A 42 9.32 -3.11 -8.94
C LYS A 42 8.11 -3.10 -7.98
N GLY A 43 6.95 -3.58 -8.44
CA GLY A 43 5.79 -3.91 -7.61
C GLY A 43 5.57 -5.42 -7.50
N ARG A 44 5.04 -5.90 -6.38
CA ARG A 44 4.58 -7.31 -6.23
C ARG A 44 3.17 -7.43 -6.78
N LEU A 45 2.98 -8.21 -7.84
CA LEU A 45 1.67 -8.52 -8.42
C LEU A 45 1.02 -9.70 -7.68
N THR A 46 -0.31 -9.73 -7.63
CA THR A 46 -1.07 -10.89 -7.15
C THR A 46 -1.15 -11.98 -8.22
N ASP A 47 -1.20 -13.25 -7.82
CA ASP A 47 -1.34 -14.38 -8.77
C ASP A 47 -2.73 -14.44 -9.46
N THR A 48 -3.71 -13.68 -8.97
CA THR A 48 -5.04 -13.56 -9.61
C THR A 48 -4.99 -12.58 -10.78
N GLY A 49 -5.17 -13.09 -12.00
CA GLY A 49 -5.32 -12.28 -13.21
C GLY A 49 -6.78 -11.87 -13.45
N TYR A 50 -7.01 -10.59 -13.76
CA TYR A 50 -8.31 -10.07 -14.17
C TYR A 50 -8.33 -9.82 -15.68
N THR A 51 -9.30 -10.39 -16.40
CA THR A 51 -9.55 -10.01 -17.80
C THR A 51 -10.53 -8.84 -17.84
N ILE A 52 -10.05 -7.69 -18.27
CA ILE A 52 -10.87 -6.48 -18.44
C ILE A 52 -11.14 -6.20 -19.92
N ARG A 53 -12.35 -5.75 -20.23
CA ARG A 53 -12.72 -5.25 -21.55
C ARG A 53 -12.77 -3.74 -21.47
N LEU A 54 -11.86 -3.07 -22.17
CA LEU A 54 -11.81 -1.61 -22.23
C LEU A 54 -12.78 -1.10 -23.31
N ASP A 55 -13.35 0.08 -23.10
CA ASP A 55 -13.95 0.83 -24.19
C ASP A 55 -12.88 1.26 -25.20
N VAL A 56 -13.32 1.66 -26.39
CA VAL A 56 -12.44 1.96 -27.52
C VAL A 56 -11.47 3.09 -27.20
N GLU A 57 -11.91 4.11 -26.45
CA GLU A 57 -11.07 5.27 -26.13
C GLU A 57 -10.01 4.90 -25.10
N ALA A 58 -10.39 4.20 -24.04
CA ALA A 58 -9.44 3.70 -23.04
C ALA A 58 -8.40 2.75 -23.66
N ALA A 59 -8.83 1.87 -24.57
CA ALA A 59 -7.93 0.97 -25.30
C ALA A 59 -6.93 1.75 -26.17
N ALA A 60 -7.37 2.78 -26.89
CA ALA A 60 -6.51 3.62 -27.71
C ALA A 60 -5.49 4.40 -26.85
N ARG A 61 -5.92 4.96 -25.72
CA ARG A 61 -5.04 5.66 -24.78
C ARG A 61 -4.01 4.73 -24.15
N LEU A 62 -4.40 3.51 -23.78
CA LEU A 62 -3.47 2.50 -23.26
C LEU A 62 -2.41 2.12 -24.31
N ALA A 63 -2.84 1.89 -25.56
CA ALA A 63 -1.92 1.59 -26.65
C ALA A 63 -0.89 2.73 -26.86
N ALA A 64 -1.33 3.98 -26.81
CA ALA A 64 -0.45 5.14 -26.92
C ALA A 64 0.59 5.20 -25.78
N ILE A 65 0.20 4.91 -24.53
CA ILE A 65 1.13 4.88 -23.39
C ILE A 65 2.15 3.75 -23.55
N ILE A 66 1.72 2.56 -24.00
CA ILE A 66 2.65 1.44 -24.25
C ILE A 66 3.66 1.80 -25.33
N GLU A 67 3.23 2.51 -26.39
CA GLU A 67 4.12 2.99 -27.44
C GLU A 67 5.12 4.03 -26.93
N MET A 68 4.71 4.94 -26.04
CA MET A 68 5.59 5.91 -25.39
C MET A 68 6.60 5.27 -24.45
N TYR A 69 6.24 4.16 -23.79
CA TYR A 69 7.04 3.48 -22.77
C TYR A 69 7.26 1.99 -23.10
N PRO A 70 7.97 1.66 -24.20
CA PRO A 70 8.05 0.29 -24.72
C PRO A 70 8.85 -0.69 -23.85
N LYS A 71 9.53 -0.20 -22.80
CA LYS A 71 10.29 -1.02 -21.85
C LYS A 71 9.43 -1.53 -20.68
N ARG A 72 8.17 -1.12 -20.58
CA ARG A 72 7.24 -1.51 -19.52
C ARG A 72 6.25 -2.54 -20.03
N HIS A 73 5.88 -3.49 -19.18
CA HIS A 73 4.83 -4.45 -19.52
C HIS A 73 3.44 -3.81 -19.40
N PRO A 74 2.52 -4.06 -20.35
CA PRO A 74 1.15 -3.54 -20.28
C PRO A 74 0.44 -3.84 -18.97
N GLU A 75 0.67 -5.02 -18.40
CA GLU A 75 0.09 -5.47 -17.13
C GLU A 75 0.58 -4.64 -15.95
N GLU A 76 1.86 -4.27 -15.94
CA GLU A 76 2.45 -3.40 -14.90
C GLU A 76 1.84 -2.00 -15.00
N LEU A 77 1.78 -1.42 -16.21
CA LEU A 77 1.17 -0.11 -16.43
C LEU A 77 -0.29 -0.08 -15.99
N LEU A 78 -1.06 -1.10 -16.35
CA LEU A 78 -2.45 -1.23 -15.92
C LEU A 78 -2.58 -1.38 -14.41
N GLY A 79 -1.74 -2.21 -13.79
CA GLY A 79 -1.72 -2.38 -12.33
C GLY A 79 -1.44 -1.07 -11.60
N GLU A 80 -0.44 -0.30 -12.07
CA GLU A 80 -0.08 0.99 -11.48
C GLU A 80 -1.20 2.04 -11.69
N LEU A 81 -1.78 2.13 -12.90
CA LEU A 81 -2.90 3.01 -13.19
C LEU A 81 -4.13 2.70 -12.33
N ILE A 82 -4.48 1.42 -12.17
CA ILE A 82 -5.60 0.99 -11.33
C ILE A 82 -5.32 1.33 -9.87
N GLY A 83 -4.09 1.10 -9.38
CA GLY A 83 -3.67 1.46 -8.04
C GLY A 83 -3.91 2.94 -7.75
N ALA A 84 -3.37 3.84 -8.58
CA ALA A 84 -3.57 5.27 -8.36
C ALA A 84 -5.02 5.72 -8.52
N ALA A 85 -5.80 5.11 -9.42
CA ALA A 85 -7.22 5.43 -9.54
C ALA A 85 -8.02 5.02 -8.30
N LEU A 86 -7.67 3.88 -7.67
CA LEU A 86 -8.29 3.45 -6.41
C LEU A 86 -7.90 4.36 -5.24
N GLU A 87 -6.64 4.80 -5.18
CA GLU A 87 -6.18 5.80 -4.19
C GLU A 87 -6.89 7.14 -4.36
N GLU A 88 -7.00 7.64 -5.60
CA GLU A 88 -7.71 8.88 -5.88
C GLU A 88 -9.21 8.77 -5.56
N LEU A 89 -9.82 7.61 -5.83
CA LEU A 89 -11.20 7.33 -5.44
C LEU A 89 -11.35 7.35 -3.92
N GLU A 90 -10.47 6.70 -3.17
CA GLU A 90 -10.50 6.72 -1.70
C GLU A 90 -10.40 8.15 -1.16
N ALA A 91 -9.46 8.95 -1.69
CA ALA A 91 -9.28 10.35 -1.30
C ALA A 91 -10.47 11.24 -1.66
N SER A 92 -11.30 10.83 -2.64
CA SER A 92 -12.49 11.57 -3.05
C SER A 92 -13.70 11.38 -2.12
N PHE A 93 -13.64 10.42 -1.19
CA PHE A 93 -14.75 10.14 -0.30
C PHE A 93 -15.01 11.27 0.71
N PRO A 94 -16.28 11.70 0.88
CA PRO A 94 -16.59 12.77 1.82
C PRO A 94 -16.46 12.28 3.25
N TYR A 95 -15.75 13.06 4.07
CA TYR A 95 -15.81 12.90 5.53
C TYR A 95 -17.22 13.26 6.03
N VAL A 96 -17.84 12.36 6.79
CA VAL A 96 -19.12 12.62 7.45
C VAL A 96 -18.92 12.50 8.95
N LYS A 97 -19.03 13.64 9.64
CA LYS A 97 -18.86 13.70 11.09
C LYS A 97 -19.94 12.89 11.82
N GLY A 98 -19.54 11.89 12.59
CA GLY A 98 -20.43 11.14 13.48
C GLY A 98 -20.69 11.82 14.82
N SER A 99 -21.42 11.14 15.70
CA SER A 99 -21.74 11.62 17.05
C SER A 99 -20.71 11.23 18.10
N THR A 100 -19.86 10.24 17.81
CA THR A 100 -18.89 9.72 18.78
C THR A 100 -17.56 10.47 18.67
N VAL A 101 -17.01 10.89 19.81
CA VAL A 101 -15.65 11.42 19.91
C VAL A 101 -14.67 10.25 19.94
N VAL A 102 -13.76 10.19 18.98
CA VAL A 102 -12.78 9.10 18.83
C VAL A 102 -11.40 9.47 19.36
N ALA A 103 -11.08 10.75 19.38
CA ALA A 103 -9.83 11.26 19.93
C ALA A 103 -9.99 12.72 20.37
N THR A 104 -8.98 13.22 21.06
CA THR A 104 -8.80 14.63 21.35
C THR A 104 -7.48 15.05 20.73
N ASP A 105 -7.46 16.17 20.01
CA ASP A 105 -6.23 16.66 19.39
C ASP A 105 -5.31 17.38 20.41
N GLU A 106 -4.20 17.92 19.90
CA GLU A 106 -3.17 18.58 20.72
C GLU A 106 -3.65 19.88 21.39
N GLU A 107 -4.71 20.50 20.87
CA GLU A 107 -5.32 21.71 21.41
C GLU A 107 -6.48 21.40 22.39
N GLY A 108 -6.85 20.13 22.52
CA GLY A 108 -7.93 19.69 23.41
C GLY A 108 -9.28 19.60 22.70
N ASP A 109 -9.34 19.76 21.38
CA ASP A 109 -10.59 19.73 20.63
C ASP A 109 -11.00 18.28 20.33
N PRO A 110 -12.31 17.97 20.46
CA PRO A 110 -12.81 16.63 20.20
C PRO A 110 -12.80 16.31 18.69
N LEU A 111 -12.04 15.28 18.33
CA LEU A 111 -12.08 14.67 17.01
C LEU A 111 -13.18 13.61 16.97
N TYR A 112 -14.08 13.74 16.00
CA TYR A 112 -15.24 12.87 15.85
C TYR A 112 -14.98 11.78 14.81
N GLU A 113 -15.61 10.63 15.00
CA GLU A 113 -15.56 9.55 14.03
C GLU A 113 -16.01 10.02 12.64
N ASP A 114 -15.45 9.36 11.62
CA ASP A 114 -16.02 9.40 10.27
C ASP A 114 -17.09 8.30 10.18
N VAL A 115 -18.32 8.68 9.83
CA VAL A 115 -19.42 7.76 9.49
C VAL A 115 -19.71 7.75 7.98
N GLY A 116 -18.80 8.32 7.19
CA GLY A 116 -18.86 8.35 5.73
C GLY A 116 -18.51 7.01 5.07
N PRO A 117 -18.29 7.00 3.74
CA PRO A 117 -17.97 5.77 3.02
C PRO A 117 -16.54 5.26 3.24
N THR A 118 -15.59 6.12 3.64
CA THR A 118 -14.16 5.78 3.81
C THR A 118 -13.91 4.65 4.79
N PRO A 119 -14.44 4.66 6.03
CA PRO A 119 -14.18 3.59 6.99
C PRO A 119 -14.72 2.24 6.51
N ARG A 120 -15.85 2.25 5.79
CA ARG A 120 -16.46 1.05 5.19
C ARG A 120 -15.59 0.50 4.06
N PHE A 121 -15.12 1.35 3.16
CA PHE A 121 -14.22 0.94 2.08
C PHE A 121 -12.95 0.31 2.65
N LEU A 122 -12.28 0.97 3.58
CA LEU A 122 -11.07 0.48 4.24
C LEU A 122 -11.28 -0.85 4.97
N ALA A 123 -12.40 -1.02 5.67
CA ALA A 123 -12.73 -2.28 6.33
C ALA A 123 -12.90 -3.44 5.34
N LEU A 124 -13.59 -3.20 4.22
CA LEU A 124 -13.78 -4.20 3.16
C LEU A 124 -12.44 -4.54 2.48
N SER A 125 -11.64 -3.52 2.13
CA SER A 125 -10.32 -3.71 1.50
C SER A 125 -9.40 -4.55 2.38
N ARG A 126 -9.33 -4.29 3.69
CA ARG A 126 -8.55 -5.10 4.64
C ARG A 126 -9.01 -6.55 4.70
N ARG A 127 -10.33 -6.79 4.73
CA ARG A 127 -10.89 -8.16 4.72
C ARG A 127 -10.47 -8.90 3.45
N HIS A 128 -10.66 -8.29 2.28
CA HIS A 128 -10.29 -8.90 1.01
C HIS A 128 -8.78 -9.14 0.88
N LEU A 129 -7.95 -8.22 1.40
CA LEU A 129 -6.50 -8.41 1.45
C LEU A 129 -6.11 -9.61 2.31
N HIS A 130 -6.73 -9.76 3.49
CA HIS A 130 -6.51 -10.93 4.35
C HIS A 130 -6.92 -12.22 3.65
N ASP A 131 -8.08 -12.26 3.00
CA ASP A 131 -8.56 -13.45 2.29
C ASP A 131 -7.62 -13.86 1.15
N LEU A 132 -7.17 -12.90 0.34
CA LEU A 132 -6.22 -13.13 -0.77
C LEU A 132 -4.81 -13.51 -0.30
N SER A 133 -4.41 -13.05 0.90
CA SER A 133 -3.11 -13.39 1.48
C SER A 133 -3.13 -14.75 2.18
N GLY A 134 -4.25 -15.12 2.80
CA GLY A 134 -4.43 -16.40 3.51
C GLY A 134 -4.62 -17.60 2.58
N ASP A 135 -5.18 -17.43 1.38
CA ASP A 135 -5.28 -18.51 0.38
C ASP A 135 -3.92 -18.87 -0.24
N ASN A 136 -3.00 -17.90 -0.33
CA ASN A 136 -1.65 -18.13 -0.84
C ASN A 136 -0.78 -19.04 0.06
N ASP A 137 -1.08 -19.11 1.36
CA ASP A 137 -0.39 -20.03 2.29
C ASP A 137 -0.96 -21.46 2.24
N LYS A 138 -2.22 -21.65 1.86
CA LYS A 138 -2.84 -22.98 1.75
C LYS A 138 -2.46 -23.73 0.48
N GLN A 139 -2.12 -23.03 -0.60
CA GLN A 139 -1.69 -23.66 -1.85
C GLN A 139 -0.23 -24.14 -1.83
N LYS A 140 0.53 -23.85 -0.76
CA LYS A 140 1.95 -24.24 -0.62
C LYS A 140 2.21 -25.50 0.23
N HIS A 141 1.17 -26.20 0.69
CA HIS A 141 1.30 -27.39 1.53
C HIS A 141 0.82 -28.67 0.85
#